data_AF-A0AAV5EJK7-F1
#
_entry.id   AF-A0AAV5EJK7-F1
#
_cell.length_a   1.000
_cell.length_b   1.000
_cell.length_c   1.000
_cell.angle_alpha   90.00
_cell.angle_beta   90.00
_cell.angle_gamma   90.00
#
_symmetry.space_group_name_H-M   'P 1'
#
loop_
_entity.id
_entity.type
_entity.pdbx_description
1 polymer ?
#
loop_
_entity_poly.entity_id
_entity_poly.type
_entity_poly.pdbx_seq_one_letter_code
_entity_poly.pdbx_strand_id
1 'polypeptide(L)'
;MSPAAPIRLPVATPRCYTFRGGVLVPVLDVGCGIGGPLVEIARFSSTFITGLNNNDYQISRGQEFILSAGLSEKCNFLKIGVYREVYRVLKPGQYFALDEWCLTDRFDSNNARHRTIKAEIELGDGLPDIRSTRECIQAMKDAGFEVVVFAKDLAADFPCPWYQPMDPSHNSWSSFQWTRVGHFITRTVVSTLEFLRIAPAGSMRVYNILRTASEGLRKGGREGIFTVNFFILGRKPALETGTANDNL
;
A
#
# COMPACT_ATOMS: atom_id res chain seq x y z
N MET A 1 -14.71 46.53 -37.52
CA MET A 1 -14.51 45.64 -36.36
C MET A 1 -13.73 44.43 -36.85
N SER A 2 -12.46 44.32 -36.47
CA SER A 2 -11.57 43.20 -36.80
C SER A 2 -11.12 42.56 -35.48
N PRO A 3 -11.08 41.22 -35.35
CA PRO A 3 -10.84 40.56 -34.06
C PRO A 3 -9.39 40.75 -33.59
N ALA A 4 -9.25 40.92 -32.27
CA ALA A 4 -7.96 41.08 -31.60
C ALA A 4 -7.07 39.84 -31.76
N ALA A 5 -5.78 40.07 -32.00
CA ALA A 5 -4.76 39.03 -32.13
C ALA A 5 -4.54 38.28 -30.79
N PRO A 6 -4.20 36.98 -30.84
CA PRO A 6 -3.96 36.19 -29.63
C PRO A 6 -2.63 36.59 -28.95
N ILE A 7 -2.69 36.72 -27.63
CA ILE A 7 -1.55 36.98 -26.74
C ILE A 7 -0.60 35.76 -26.77
N ARG A 8 0.66 35.97 -27.16
CA ARG A 8 1.72 34.97 -27.03
C ARG A 8 2.24 34.96 -25.58
N LEU A 9 2.14 33.82 -24.90
CA LEU A 9 2.88 33.55 -23.66
C LEU A 9 4.33 33.13 -24.00
N PRO A 10 5.32 33.52 -23.19
CA PRO A 10 6.72 33.23 -23.47
C PRO A 10 7.03 31.73 -23.39
N VAL A 11 7.84 31.26 -24.34
CA VAL A 11 8.44 29.93 -24.35
C VAL A 11 9.40 29.83 -23.17
N ALA A 12 9.02 29.07 -22.14
CA ALA A 12 9.95 28.65 -21.10
C ALA A 12 10.83 27.53 -21.66
N THR A 13 12.10 27.84 -21.92
CA THR A 13 13.13 26.84 -22.21
C THR A 13 13.44 26.06 -20.92
N PRO A 14 13.35 24.71 -20.91
CA PRO A 14 13.87 23.95 -19.79
C PRO A 14 15.40 23.95 -19.87
N ARG A 15 16.05 24.65 -18.91
CA ARG A 15 17.48 24.47 -18.67
C ARG A 15 17.73 23.03 -18.23
N CYS A 16 18.58 22.37 -18.99
CA CYS A 16 19.09 21.04 -18.74
C CYS A 16 19.85 21.00 -17.40
N TYR A 17 19.37 20.23 -16.43
CA TYR A 17 20.22 19.67 -15.38
C TYR A 17 20.47 18.21 -15.74
N THR A 18 21.72 17.91 -16.09
CA THR A 18 22.20 16.61 -16.52
C THR A 18 22.41 15.69 -15.31
N PHE A 19 21.68 14.58 -15.24
CA PHE A 19 22.23 13.33 -14.69
C PHE A 19 22.72 12.54 -15.91
N ARG A 20 24.03 12.39 -16.06
CA ARG A 20 24.63 11.73 -17.24
C ARG A 20 24.03 10.32 -17.43
N GLY A 21 23.24 10.16 -18.48
CA GLY A 21 22.63 8.90 -18.92
C GLY A 21 21.18 8.63 -18.50
N GLY A 22 20.55 9.51 -17.71
CA GLY A 22 19.31 9.23 -16.99
C GLY A 22 18.03 9.35 -17.81
N VAL A 23 17.45 8.20 -18.21
CA VAL A 23 16.03 8.12 -18.58
C VAL A 23 15.21 8.42 -17.33
N LEU A 24 14.34 9.43 -17.37
CA LEU A 24 13.37 9.68 -16.31
C LEU A 24 12.38 8.51 -16.29
N VAL A 25 12.50 7.61 -15.31
CA VAL A 25 11.62 6.44 -15.18
C VAL A 25 10.34 6.88 -14.47
N PRO A 26 9.16 6.79 -15.11
CA PRO A 26 7.89 6.99 -14.42
C PRO A 26 7.67 5.86 -13.41
N VAL A 27 7.36 6.21 -12.17
CA VAL A 27 7.08 5.29 -11.07
C VAL A 27 5.57 5.21 -10.87
N LEU A 28 5.07 4.05 -10.46
CA LEU A 28 3.68 3.84 -10.09
C LEU A 28 3.64 3.34 -8.65
N ASP A 29 2.96 4.05 -7.76
CA ASP A 29 2.83 3.76 -6.34
C ASP A 29 1.43 3.20 -6.07
N VAL A 30 1.32 1.94 -5.65
CA VAL A 30 0.06 1.22 -5.54
C VAL A 30 -0.33 1.06 -4.08
N GLY A 31 -1.51 1.54 -3.69
CA GLY A 31 -1.88 1.63 -2.28
C GLY A 31 -1.31 2.88 -1.60
N CYS A 32 -1.03 3.92 -2.37
CA CYS A 32 -0.36 5.16 -1.95
C CYS A 32 -1.05 5.97 -0.83
N GLY A 33 -2.23 5.57 -0.35
CA GLY A 33 -2.97 6.28 0.68
C GLY A 33 -3.25 7.73 0.25
N ILE A 34 -2.91 8.69 1.12
CA ILE A 34 -2.97 10.13 0.81
C ILE A 34 -1.68 10.67 0.18
N GLY A 35 -0.74 9.82 -0.24
CA GLY A 35 0.45 10.22 -1.01
C GLY A 35 1.62 10.77 -0.20
N GLY A 36 1.71 10.48 1.10
CA GLY A 36 2.84 10.90 1.96
C GLY A 36 4.21 10.46 1.42
N PRO A 37 4.48 9.14 1.38
CA PRO A 37 5.71 8.60 0.79
C PRO A 37 5.89 8.99 -0.68
N LEU A 38 4.81 8.98 -1.46
CA LEU A 38 4.79 9.38 -2.88
C LEU A 38 5.41 10.78 -3.08
N VAL A 39 4.93 11.78 -2.33
CA VAL A 39 5.40 13.16 -2.42
C VAL A 39 6.88 13.27 -2.03
N GLU A 40 7.30 12.57 -0.98
CA GLU A 40 8.69 12.60 -0.52
C GLU A 40 9.62 11.99 -1.58
N ILE A 41 9.24 10.84 -2.15
CA ILE A 41 9.98 10.19 -3.23
C ILE A 41 10.07 11.08 -4.46
N ALA A 42 8.96 11.71 -4.87
CA ALA A 42 8.95 12.62 -6.02
C ALA A 42 9.86 13.85 -5.80
N ARG A 43 9.97 14.35 -4.56
CA ARG A 43 10.84 15.48 -4.21
C ARG A 43 12.32 15.14 -4.34
N PHE A 44 12.77 14.06 -3.71
CA PHE A 44 14.22 13.76 -3.66
C PHE A 44 14.73 13.12 -4.96
N SER A 45 13.90 12.31 -5.64
CA SER A 45 14.34 11.55 -6.83
C SER A 45 14.11 12.31 -8.14
N SER A 46 13.31 13.37 -8.12
CA SER A 46 12.83 14.07 -9.33
C SER A 46 12.12 13.18 -10.36
N THR A 47 11.62 12.00 -9.96
CA THR A 47 10.85 11.11 -10.83
C THR A 47 9.38 11.52 -10.92
N PHE A 48 8.74 11.20 -12.04
CA PHE A 48 7.28 11.28 -12.17
C PHE A 48 6.65 10.07 -11.49
N ILE A 49 5.67 10.25 -10.60
CA ILE A 49 5.05 9.16 -9.82
C ILE A 49 3.52 9.19 -9.96
N THR A 50 2.91 8.11 -10.40
CA THR A 50 1.44 7.97 -10.39
C THR A 50 1.03 7.10 -9.19
N GLY A 51 0.15 7.60 -8.32
CA GLY A 51 -0.48 6.82 -7.26
C GLY A 51 -1.70 6.03 -7.75
N LEU A 52 -1.85 4.79 -7.32
CA LEU A 52 -3.10 4.03 -7.42
C LEU A 52 -3.69 3.88 -6.02
N ASN A 53 -4.97 4.18 -5.89
CA ASN A 53 -5.70 3.96 -4.64
C ASN A 53 -7.15 3.56 -4.98
N ASN A 54 -7.77 2.71 -4.15
CA ASN A 54 -9.14 2.26 -4.34
C ASN A 54 -10.17 3.16 -3.63
N ASN A 55 -9.72 4.08 -2.76
CA ASN A 55 -10.57 4.89 -1.91
C ASN A 55 -10.65 6.36 -2.40
N ASP A 56 -11.83 6.80 -2.82
CA ASP A 56 -12.07 8.14 -3.37
C ASP A 56 -11.70 9.27 -2.39
N TYR A 57 -11.93 9.07 -1.09
CA TYR A 57 -11.57 10.05 -0.07
C TYR A 57 -10.05 10.23 0.03
N GLN A 58 -9.30 9.12 0.00
CA GLN A 58 -7.84 9.16 0.07
C GLN A 58 -7.24 9.75 -1.21
N ILE A 59 -7.83 9.46 -2.37
CA ILE A 59 -7.47 10.10 -3.66
C ILE A 59 -7.67 11.61 -3.58
N SER A 60 -8.85 12.06 -3.14
CA SER A 60 -9.16 13.49 -3.02
C SER A 60 -8.19 14.21 -2.08
N ARG A 61 -7.91 13.63 -0.89
CA ARG A 61 -6.91 14.19 0.02
C ARG A 61 -5.49 14.16 -0.53
N GLY A 62 -5.13 13.10 -1.24
CA GLY A 62 -3.84 13.01 -1.89
C GLY A 62 -3.66 14.06 -2.99
N GLN A 63 -4.70 14.36 -3.77
CA GLN A 63 -4.67 15.41 -4.79
C GLN A 63 -4.49 16.80 -4.17
N GLU A 64 -5.17 17.11 -3.07
CA GLU A 64 -4.94 18.35 -2.30
C GLU A 64 -3.50 18.42 -1.77
N PHE A 65 -2.96 17.29 -1.31
CA PHE A 65 -1.59 17.22 -0.81
C PHE A 65 -0.55 17.44 -1.91
N ILE A 66 -0.73 16.83 -3.09
CA ILE A 66 0.11 17.07 -4.28
C ILE A 66 0.07 18.54 -4.69
N LEU A 67 -1.13 19.13 -4.70
CA LEU A 67 -1.34 20.53 -5.07
C LEU A 67 -0.62 21.47 -4.09
N SER A 68 -0.80 21.27 -2.78
CA SER A 68 -0.12 22.06 -1.75
C SER A 68 1.40 21.89 -1.76
N ALA A 69 1.89 20.74 -2.25
CA ALA A 69 3.31 20.47 -2.42
C ALA A 69 3.92 21.03 -3.73
N GLY A 70 3.11 21.60 -4.63
CA GLY A 70 3.58 22.12 -5.93
C GLY A 70 4.03 21.03 -6.90
N LEU A 71 3.54 19.80 -6.76
CA LEU A 71 3.99 18.62 -7.50
C LEU A 71 2.97 18.12 -8.53
N SER A 72 1.98 18.95 -8.90
CA SER A 72 0.89 18.55 -9.82
C SER A 72 1.37 18.12 -11.21
N GLU A 73 2.53 18.59 -11.66
CA GLU A 73 3.14 18.13 -12.93
C GLU A 73 3.92 16.82 -12.79
N LYS A 74 4.17 16.37 -11.56
CA LYS A 74 4.97 15.18 -11.24
C LYS A 74 4.15 14.02 -10.67
N CYS A 75 2.94 14.28 -10.16
CA CYS A 75 2.15 13.30 -9.43
C CYS A 75 0.67 13.26 -9.86
N ASN A 76 0.05 12.07 -9.91
CA ASN A 76 -1.39 11.89 -10.21
C ASN A 76 -1.99 10.65 -9.50
N PHE A 77 -3.32 10.50 -9.43
CA PHE A 77 -4.03 9.34 -8.84
C PHE A 77 -5.00 8.63 -9.82
N LEU A 78 -5.14 7.30 -9.75
CA LEU A 78 -6.14 6.51 -10.49
C LEU A 78 -6.80 5.41 -9.62
N LYS A 79 -8.06 5.04 -9.91
CA LYS A 79 -8.87 4.04 -9.18
C LYS A 79 -9.34 2.87 -10.06
N ILE A 80 -8.75 1.67 -9.97
CA ILE A 80 -9.07 0.54 -10.86
C ILE A 80 -8.65 -0.85 -10.28
N GLY A 81 -9.02 -1.96 -10.94
CA GLY A 81 -8.47 -3.31 -10.73
C GLY A 81 -6.95 -3.33 -10.95
N VAL A 82 -6.22 -3.39 -9.84
CA VAL A 82 -4.84 -2.91 -9.71
C VAL A 82 -3.85 -3.56 -10.69
N TYR A 83 -3.71 -4.89 -10.69
CA TYR A 83 -2.64 -5.56 -11.45
C TYR A 83 -2.74 -5.36 -12.98
N ARG A 84 -3.92 -5.52 -13.58
CA ARG A 84 -4.11 -5.40 -15.04
C ARG A 84 -3.90 -3.97 -15.52
N GLU A 85 -4.23 -2.99 -14.70
CA GLU A 85 -4.01 -1.59 -15.06
C GLU A 85 -2.57 -1.17 -14.89
N VAL A 86 -1.90 -1.62 -13.82
CA VAL A 86 -0.45 -1.47 -13.69
C VAL A 86 0.21 -2.05 -14.94
N TYR A 87 -0.18 -3.25 -15.37
CA TYR A 87 0.32 -3.87 -16.59
C TYR A 87 0.06 -2.99 -17.84
N ARG A 88 -1.15 -2.45 -17.98
CA ARG A 88 -1.53 -1.59 -19.12
C ARG A 88 -0.65 -0.34 -19.22
N VAL A 89 -0.40 0.34 -18.10
CA VAL A 89 0.34 1.61 -18.08
C VAL A 89 1.86 1.44 -18.03
N LEU A 90 2.35 0.28 -17.56
CA LEU A 90 3.78 0.01 -17.46
C LEU A 90 4.40 -0.12 -18.87
N LYS A 91 5.58 0.46 -19.10
CA LYS A 91 6.30 0.31 -20.39
C LYS A 91 6.88 -1.11 -20.51
N PRO A 92 6.99 -1.67 -21.74
CA PRO A 92 7.66 -2.94 -21.96
C PRO A 92 9.06 -3.00 -21.31
N GLY A 93 9.39 -4.15 -20.71
CA GLY A 93 10.68 -4.40 -20.05
C GLY A 93 10.83 -3.83 -18.63
N GLN A 94 9.87 -3.05 -18.13
CA GLN A 94 9.91 -2.45 -16.79
C GLN A 94 9.38 -3.39 -15.69
N TYR A 95 9.68 -3.05 -14.44
CA TYR A 95 9.31 -3.82 -13.27
C TYR A 95 8.17 -3.18 -12.49
N PHE A 96 7.36 -4.03 -11.87
CA PHE A 96 6.37 -3.68 -10.87
C PHE A 96 6.70 -4.44 -9.58
N ALA A 97 7.01 -3.69 -8.52
CA ALA A 97 7.21 -4.22 -7.18
C ALA A 97 5.97 -3.93 -6.34
N LEU A 98 5.50 -4.93 -5.61
CA LEU A 98 4.37 -4.83 -4.70
C LEU A 98 4.77 -5.41 -3.35
N ASP A 99 4.37 -4.73 -2.28
CA ASP A 99 4.36 -5.26 -0.92
C ASP A 99 2.90 -5.34 -0.46
N GLU A 100 2.46 -6.51 0.02
CA GLU A 100 1.05 -6.81 0.28
C GLU A 100 0.83 -7.58 1.58
N TRP A 101 -0.32 -7.34 2.21
CA TRP A 101 -0.79 -8.11 3.36
C TRP A 101 -1.47 -9.39 2.88
N CYS A 102 -0.93 -10.54 3.24
CA CYS A 102 -1.34 -11.82 2.66
C CYS A 102 -1.51 -12.91 3.71
N LEU A 103 -2.40 -13.86 3.42
CA LEU A 103 -2.43 -15.15 4.10
C LEU A 103 -1.28 -16.01 3.57
N THR A 104 -0.53 -16.61 4.48
CA THR A 104 0.58 -17.50 4.12
C THR A 104 0.08 -18.91 3.82
N ASP A 105 0.98 -19.77 3.33
CA ASP A 105 0.69 -21.19 3.11
C ASP A 105 0.31 -21.97 4.38
N ARG A 106 0.49 -21.39 5.57
CA ARG A 106 0.08 -22.00 6.85
C ARG A 106 -1.39 -21.76 7.16
N PHE A 107 -2.03 -20.80 6.49
CA PHE A 107 -3.45 -20.56 6.67
C PHE A 107 -4.27 -21.75 6.19
N ASP A 108 -5.32 -22.08 6.93
CA ASP A 108 -6.22 -23.20 6.63
C ASP A 108 -7.65 -22.69 6.78
N SER A 109 -8.38 -22.65 5.66
CA SER A 109 -9.75 -22.17 5.62
C SER A 109 -10.72 -23.08 6.37
N ASN A 110 -10.37 -24.34 6.62
CA ASN A 110 -11.19 -25.28 7.40
C ASN A 110 -10.96 -25.13 8.91
N ASN A 111 -9.85 -24.53 9.33
CA ASN A 111 -9.56 -24.26 10.73
C ASN A 111 -10.36 -23.04 11.24
N ALA A 112 -11.27 -23.27 12.18
CA ALA A 112 -12.11 -22.21 12.76
C ALA A 112 -11.29 -21.09 13.41
N ARG A 113 -10.16 -21.42 14.05
CA ARG A 113 -9.26 -20.43 14.67
C ARG A 113 -8.63 -19.52 13.63
N HIS A 114 -8.14 -20.08 12.51
CA HIS A 114 -7.57 -19.30 11.42
C HIS A 114 -8.62 -18.37 10.80
N ARG A 115 -9.85 -18.87 10.57
CA ARG A 115 -10.96 -18.03 10.07
C ARG A 115 -11.30 -16.88 11.02
N THR A 116 -11.32 -17.13 12.34
CA THR A 116 -11.55 -16.08 13.33
C THR A 116 -10.45 -15.03 13.30
N ILE A 117 -9.17 -15.44 13.27
CA ILE A 117 -8.04 -14.48 13.21
C ILE A 117 -8.12 -13.62 11.94
N LYS A 118 -8.38 -14.23 10.79
CA LYS A 118 -8.58 -13.51 9.52
C LYS A 118 -9.72 -12.49 9.63
N ALA A 119 -10.88 -12.90 10.17
CA ALA A 119 -12.01 -12.01 10.34
C ALA A 119 -11.75 -10.86 11.34
N GLU A 120 -10.97 -11.11 12.40
CA GLU A 120 -10.54 -10.08 13.35
C GLU A 120 -9.67 -9.00 12.67
N ILE A 121 -8.75 -9.41 11.79
CA ILE A 121 -7.90 -8.51 10.98
C ILE A 121 -8.77 -7.73 9.98
N GLU A 122 -9.61 -8.42 9.21
CA GLU A 122 -10.47 -7.80 8.18
C GLU A 122 -11.42 -6.75 8.76
N LEU A 123 -12.10 -7.09 9.85
CA LEU A 123 -13.02 -6.17 10.52
C LEU A 123 -12.27 -4.98 11.14
N GLY A 124 -11.13 -5.26 11.76
CA GLY A 124 -10.36 -4.29 12.53
C GLY A 124 -9.68 -3.23 11.66
N ASP A 125 -9.08 -3.69 10.57
CA ASP A 125 -8.32 -2.86 9.62
C ASP A 125 -9.18 -2.40 8.43
N GLY A 126 -10.45 -2.84 8.36
CA GLY A 126 -11.39 -2.46 7.30
C GLY A 126 -11.01 -3.03 5.93
N LEU A 127 -10.42 -4.22 5.91
CA LEU A 127 -9.91 -4.86 4.70
C LEU A 127 -11.02 -5.66 3.99
N PRO A 128 -10.96 -5.76 2.65
CA PRO A 128 -11.70 -6.80 1.94
C PRO A 128 -11.13 -8.18 2.28
N ASP A 129 -11.73 -9.24 1.73
CA ASP A 129 -11.23 -10.61 1.85
C ASP A 129 -9.73 -10.69 1.53
N ILE A 130 -8.91 -11.04 2.52
CA ILE A 130 -7.45 -11.09 2.41
C ILE A 130 -7.05 -12.27 1.53
N ARG A 131 -6.27 -12.00 0.49
CA ARG A 131 -5.77 -13.02 -0.44
C ARG A 131 -4.57 -13.78 0.14
N SER A 132 -4.41 -15.00 -0.32
CA SER A 132 -3.18 -15.76 -0.11
C SER A 132 -2.03 -15.25 -0.97
N THR A 133 -0.80 -15.51 -0.53
CA THR A 133 0.41 -15.25 -1.32
C THR A 133 0.32 -15.84 -2.73
N ARG A 134 -0.24 -17.05 -2.86
CA ARG A 134 -0.43 -17.76 -4.14
C ARG A 134 -1.41 -17.03 -5.05
N GLU A 135 -2.53 -16.57 -4.52
CA GLU A 135 -3.51 -15.80 -5.29
C GLU A 135 -2.94 -14.45 -5.74
N CYS A 136 -2.09 -13.79 -4.94
CA CYS A 136 -1.42 -12.57 -5.36
C CYS A 136 -0.42 -12.83 -6.50
N ILE A 137 0.38 -13.89 -6.42
CA ILE A 137 1.28 -14.33 -7.50
C ILE A 137 0.47 -14.63 -8.77
N GLN A 138 -0.63 -15.38 -8.65
CA GLN A 138 -1.46 -15.76 -9.78
C GLN A 138 -2.15 -14.55 -10.42
N ALA A 139 -2.68 -13.61 -9.61
CA ALA A 139 -3.28 -12.38 -10.12
C ALA A 139 -2.27 -11.52 -10.91
N MET A 140 -1.00 -11.52 -10.50
CA MET A 140 0.06 -10.86 -11.26
C MET A 140 0.36 -11.60 -12.58
N LYS A 141 0.28 -12.94 -12.62
CA LYS A 141 0.44 -13.74 -13.86
C LYS A 141 -0.68 -13.47 -14.82
N ASP A 142 -1.91 -13.52 -14.32
CA ASP A 142 -3.13 -13.32 -15.11
C ASP A 142 -3.20 -11.89 -15.69
N ALA A 143 -2.53 -10.93 -15.06
CA ALA A 143 -2.39 -9.56 -15.58
C ALA A 143 -1.39 -9.46 -16.76
N GLY A 144 -0.56 -10.48 -17.01
CA GLY A 144 0.38 -10.54 -18.14
C GLY A 144 1.84 -10.30 -17.77
N PHE A 145 2.17 -10.14 -16.49
CA PHE A 145 3.57 -10.02 -16.08
C PHE A 145 4.31 -11.37 -16.27
N GLU A 146 5.57 -11.31 -16.66
CA GLU A 146 6.52 -12.40 -16.45
C GLU A 146 6.76 -12.48 -14.95
N VAL A 147 6.02 -13.37 -14.31
CA VAL A 147 5.98 -13.44 -12.85
C VAL A 147 7.21 -14.17 -12.34
N VAL A 148 7.76 -13.58 -11.29
CA VAL A 148 8.85 -14.05 -10.45
C VAL A 148 10.24 -13.76 -11.03
N VAL A 149 10.63 -12.49 -11.01
CA VAL A 149 12.05 -12.24 -10.70
C VAL A 149 12.29 -12.53 -9.23
N PHE A 150 11.31 -12.26 -8.37
CA PHE A 150 11.38 -12.53 -6.93
C PHE A 150 9.97 -12.47 -6.30
N ALA A 151 9.63 -13.43 -5.45
CA ALA A 151 8.43 -13.39 -4.60
C ALA A 151 8.80 -13.99 -3.23
N LYS A 152 8.70 -13.20 -2.17
CA LYS A 152 9.14 -13.62 -0.84
C LYS A 152 8.38 -12.89 0.26
N ASP A 153 8.05 -13.65 1.30
CA ASP A 153 7.67 -13.06 2.58
C ASP A 153 8.92 -12.47 3.25
N LEU A 154 9.10 -11.15 3.13
CA LEU A 154 10.24 -10.47 3.73
C LEU A 154 10.07 -10.34 5.24
N ALA A 155 8.83 -10.40 5.75
CA ALA A 155 8.56 -10.34 7.19
C ALA A 155 9.28 -11.47 7.95
N ALA A 156 9.48 -12.62 7.29
CA ALA A 156 10.16 -13.78 7.84
C ALA A 156 11.69 -13.63 7.94
N ASP A 157 12.31 -12.72 7.17
CA ASP A 157 13.76 -12.50 7.17
C ASP A 157 14.21 -11.51 8.25
N PHE A 158 13.27 -10.75 8.84
CA PHE A 158 13.63 -9.77 9.86
C PHE A 158 14.06 -10.46 11.17
N PRO A 159 15.12 -9.95 11.83
CA PRO A 159 15.65 -10.56 13.05
C PRO A 159 14.67 -10.46 14.24
N CYS A 160 13.69 -9.57 14.14
CA CYS A 160 12.63 -9.40 15.13
C CYS A 160 11.25 -9.65 14.48
N PRO A 161 10.31 -10.29 15.20
CA PRO A 161 8.95 -10.44 14.70
C PRO A 161 8.29 -9.06 14.52
N TRP A 162 7.67 -8.81 13.38
CA TRP A 162 7.00 -7.54 13.08
C TRP A 162 5.87 -7.21 14.08
N TYR A 163 5.26 -8.22 14.70
CA TYR A 163 4.22 -8.05 15.71
C TYR A 163 4.78 -7.76 17.12
N GLN A 164 6.10 -7.75 17.30
CA GLN A 164 6.75 -7.51 18.59
C GLN A 164 6.28 -6.22 19.29
N PRO A 165 6.04 -5.09 18.61
CA PRO A 165 5.53 -3.89 19.27
C PRO A 165 4.14 -4.06 19.89
N MET A 166 3.35 -5.00 19.38
CA MET A 166 2.02 -5.38 19.89
C MET A 166 2.08 -6.55 20.88
N ASP A 167 3.29 -6.99 21.22
CA ASP A 167 3.50 -8.14 22.09
C ASP A 167 3.68 -7.71 23.55
N PRO A 168 2.77 -8.10 24.46
CA PRO A 168 2.88 -7.75 25.87
C PRO A 168 4.03 -8.47 26.59
N SER A 169 4.65 -9.49 25.98
CA SER A 169 5.76 -10.21 26.61
C SER A 169 7.09 -9.44 26.60
N HIS A 170 7.17 -8.34 25.86
CA HIS A 170 8.35 -7.47 25.87
C HIS A 170 8.20 -6.43 26.97
N ASN A 171 9.13 -6.44 27.95
CA ASN A 171 9.18 -5.46 29.05
C ASN A 171 9.72 -4.11 28.55
N SER A 172 8.92 -3.40 27.77
CA SER A 172 9.15 -2.00 27.41
C SER A 172 7.99 -1.14 27.94
N TRP A 173 8.30 0.10 28.34
CA TRP A 173 7.28 1.11 28.63
C TRP A 173 6.29 1.29 27.47
N SER A 174 6.77 1.14 26.23
CA SER A 174 5.93 1.20 25.02
C SER A 174 5.00 -0.01 24.84
N SER A 175 5.27 -1.14 25.50
CA SER A 175 4.43 -2.34 25.43
C SER A 175 3.31 -2.36 26.47
N PHE A 176 3.33 -1.44 27.45
CA PHE A 176 2.37 -1.39 28.56
C PHE A 176 0.92 -1.37 28.08
N GLN A 177 0.63 -0.56 27.06
CA GLN A 177 -0.70 -0.41 26.44
C GLN A 177 -1.29 -1.70 25.84
N TRP A 178 -0.44 -2.70 25.56
CA TRP A 178 -0.80 -4.01 25.04
C TRP A 178 -0.91 -5.08 26.14
N THR A 179 -0.54 -4.75 27.37
CA THR A 179 -0.68 -5.65 28.52
C THR A 179 -2.14 -5.70 28.99
N ARG A 180 -2.52 -6.76 29.71
CA ARG A 180 -3.87 -6.87 30.32
C ARG A 180 -4.18 -5.69 31.23
N VAL A 181 -3.18 -5.23 31.99
CA VAL A 181 -3.31 -4.08 32.90
C VAL A 181 -3.47 -2.79 32.09
N GLY A 182 -2.64 -2.57 31.06
CA GLY A 182 -2.78 -1.43 30.17
C GLY A 182 -4.14 -1.37 29.51
N HIS A 183 -4.63 -2.49 28.96
CA HIS A 183 -5.98 -2.57 28.41
C HIS A 183 -7.08 -2.25 29.42
N PHE A 184 -6.96 -2.75 30.66
CA PHE A 184 -7.92 -2.43 31.71
C PHE A 184 -7.95 -0.93 32.03
N ILE A 185 -6.78 -0.29 32.15
CA ILE A 185 -6.67 1.14 32.41
C ILE A 185 -7.23 1.94 31.22
N THR A 186 -6.78 1.66 30.00
CA THR A 186 -7.25 2.37 28.80
C THR A 186 -8.76 2.21 28.63
N ARG A 187 -9.30 1.00 28.82
CA ARG A 187 -10.75 0.76 28.78
C ARG A 187 -11.49 1.60 29.82
N THR A 188 -10.99 1.63 31.05
CA THR A 188 -11.62 2.40 32.13
C THR A 188 -11.60 3.89 31.81
N VAL A 189 -10.44 4.42 31.38
CA VAL A 189 -10.28 5.83 30.99
C VAL A 189 -11.21 6.19 29.83
N VAL A 190 -11.21 5.44 28.73
CA VAL A 190 -12.07 5.73 27.56
C VAL A 190 -13.54 5.65 27.94
N SER A 191 -13.94 4.65 28.76
CA SER A 191 -15.31 4.52 29.23
C SER A 191 -15.74 5.68 30.12
N THR A 192 -14.86 6.15 31.02
CA THR A 192 -15.13 7.30 31.88
C THR A 192 -15.21 8.59 31.06
N LEU A 193 -14.30 8.80 30.11
CA LEU A 193 -14.31 9.99 29.26
C LEU A 193 -15.55 10.03 28.37
N GLU A 194 -16.01 8.89 27.84
CA GLU A 194 -17.26 8.81 27.08
C GLU A 194 -18.47 9.07 27.97
N PHE A 195 -18.50 8.50 29.19
CA PHE A 195 -19.56 8.75 30.17
C PHE A 195 -19.66 10.24 30.56
N LEU A 196 -18.52 10.90 30.78
CA LEU A 196 -18.43 12.32 31.08
C LEU A 196 -18.65 13.22 29.85
N ARG A 197 -18.90 12.65 28.66
CA ARG A 197 -19.05 13.35 27.37
C ARG A 197 -17.84 14.19 26.96
N ILE A 198 -16.66 13.88 27.50
CA ILE A 198 -15.38 14.45 27.05
C ILE A 198 -14.94 13.73 25.76
N ALA A 199 -15.16 12.41 25.70
CA ALA A 199 -14.99 11.63 24.47
C ALA A 199 -16.35 11.48 23.73
N PRO A 200 -16.36 11.46 22.39
CA PRO A 200 -17.57 11.26 21.61
C PRO A 200 -18.25 9.92 21.91
N ALA A 201 -19.59 9.89 21.79
CA ALA A 201 -20.36 8.65 21.85
C ALA A 201 -19.84 7.66 20.80
N GLY A 202 -19.60 6.41 21.20
CA GLY A 202 -18.99 5.38 20.36
C GLY A 202 -17.48 5.22 20.51
N SER A 203 -16.80 6.03 21.33
CA SER A 203 -15.36 5.91 21.58
C SER A 203 -14.95 4.52 22.07
N MET A 204 -15.71 3.94 23.00
CA MET A 204 -15.49 2.56 23.47
C MET A 204 -15.71 1.52 22.38
N ARG A 205 -16.60 1.77 21.43
CA ARG A 205 -16.83 0.86 20.29
C ARG A 205 -15.63 0.85 19.36
N VAL A 206 -15.11 2.02 19.02
CA VAL A 206 -13.89 2.16 18.21
C VAL A 206 -12.70 1.51 18.91
N TYR A 207 -12.52 1.76 20.21
CA TYR A 207 -11.47 1.11 21.00
C TYR A 207 -11.55 -0.43 20.92
N ASN A 208 -12.74 -1.01 21.04
CA ASN A 208 -12.91 -2.46 20.96
C ASN A 208 -12.60 -3.03 19.57
N ILE A 209 -12.92 -2.29 18.49
CA ILE A 209 -12.57 -2.67 17.11
C ILE A 209 -11.05 -2.67 16.95
N LEU A 210 -10.37 -1.58 17.31
CA LEU A 210 -8.91 -1.46 17.20
C LEU A 210 -8.17 -2.50 18.05
N ARG A 211 -8.69 -2.80 19.25
CA ARG A 211 -8.14 -3.85 20.10
C ARG A 211 -8.27 -5.23 19.46
N THR A 212 -9.42 -5.50 18.83
CA THR A 212 -9.66 -6.75 18.10
C THR A 212 -8.70 -6.87 16.91
N ALA A 213 -8.51 -5.79 16.14
CA ALA A 213 -7.56 -5.71 15.03
C ALA A 213 -6.14 -6.07 15.48
N SER A 214 -5.65 -5.37 16.51
CA SER A 214 -4.30 -5.57 17.05
C SER A 214 -4.07 -7.01 17.53
N GLU A 215 -5.07 -7.59 18.21
CA GLU A 215 -4.99 -8.97 18.68
C GLU A 215 -5.03 -9.97 17.51
N GLY A 216 -5.84 -9.70 16.48
CA GLY A 216 -5.86 -10.48 15.23
C GLY A 216 -4.51 -10.47 14.53
N LEU A 217 -3.91 -9.28 14.32
CA LEU A 217 -2.59 -9.12 13.72
C LEU A 217 -1.51 -9.87 14.52
N ARG A 218 -1.51 -9.70 15.85
CA ARG A 218 -0.55 -10.37 16.73
C ARG A 218 -0.68 -11.89 16.67
N LYS A 219 -1.89 -12.44 16.72
CA LYS A 219 -2.15 -13.90 16.59
C LYS A 219 -1.73 -14.39 15.20
N GLY A 220 -2.13 -13.69 14.14
CA GLY A 220 -1.84 -14.04 12.75
C GLY A 220 -0.34 -14.11 12.48
N GLY A 221 0.40 -13.12 12.98
CA GLY A 221 1.86 -13.11 12.93
C GLY A 221 2.51 -14.22 13.75
N ARG A 222 2.06 -14.46 14.99
CA ARG A 222 2.60 -15.51 15.86
C ARG A 222 2.36 -16.93 15.33
N GLU A 223 1.21 -17.17 14.72
CA GLU A 223 0.89 -18.46 14.07
C GLU A 223 1.55 -18.57 12.69
N GLY A 224 2.05 -17.44 12.15
CA GLY A 224 2.65 -17.35 10.83
C GLY A 224 1.67 -17.61 9.71
N ILE A 225 0.36 -17.42 9.95
CA ILE A 225 -0.72 -17.59 8.96
C ILE A 225 -0.99 -16.31 8.17
N PHE A 226 -0.41 -15.20 8.62
CA PHE A 226 -0.57 -13.88 8.03
C PHE A 226 0.78 -13.16 8.01
N THR A 227 1.09 -12.50 6.90
CA THR A 227 2.26 -11.63 6.75
C THR A 227 1.83 -10.22 6.36
N VAL A 228 2.52 -9.23 6.93
CA VAL A 228 2.37 -7.81 6.59
C VAL A 228 3.32 -7.38 5.47
N ASN A 229 4.24 -8.26 5.05
CA ASN A 229 5.26 -7.93 4.07
C ASN A 229 5.49 -9.08 3.07
N PHE A 230 4.50 -9.31 2.20
CA PHE A 230 4.67 -10.21 1.06
C PHE A 230 5.10 -9.43 -0.18
N PHE A 231 6.39 -9.49 -0.48
CA PHE A 231 6.98 -8.77 -1.59
C PHE A 231 6.95 -9.59 -2.89
N ILE A 232 6.46 -8.99 -3.97
CA ILE A 232 6.38 -9.58 -5.30
C ILE A 232 6.97 -8.62 -6.34
N LEU A 233 7.85 -9.13 -7.20
CA LEU A 233 8.44 -8.40 -8.32
C LEU A 233 8.05 -9.06 -9.65
N GLY A 234 7.20 -8.38 -10.41
CA GLY A 234 6.79 -8.75 -11.77
C GLY A 234 7.50 -7.90 -12.82
N ARG A 235 7.85 -8.50 -13.96
CA ARG A 235 8.38 -7.76 -15.10
C ARG A 235 7.37 -7.76 -16.24
N LYS A 236 7.13 -6.63 -16.87
CA LYS A 236 6.40 -6.61 -18.14
C LYS A 236 7.34 -7.07 -19.26
N PRO A 237 6.93 -8.00 -20.14
CA PRO A 237 7.76 -8.43 -21.27
C PRO A 237 8.35 -7.24 -22.02
N ALA A 238 9.63 -7.31 -22.39
CA ALA A 238 10.16 -6.43 -23.42
C ALA A 238 9.49 -6.82 -24.75
N LEU A 239 9.12 -5.86 -25.59
CA LEU A 239 8.44 -6.07 -26.88
C LEU A 239 8.93 -7.36 -27.59
N GLU A 240 7.99 -8.15 -28.12
CA GLU A 240 8.29 -9.33 -28.93
C GLU A 240 9.30 -8.97 -30.04
N THR A 241 10.38 -9.73 -30.11
CA THR A 241 11.22 -9.83 -31.30
C THR A 241 10.30 -10.09 -32.50
N GLY A 242 10.42 -9.24 -33.52
CA GLY A 242 9.43 -9.08 -34.57
C GLY A 242 9.03 -10.36 -35.32
N THR A 243 7.85 -10.26 -35.92
CA THR A 243 7.45 -11.01 -37.10
C THR A 243 8.55 -10.92 -38.17
N ALA A 244 9.43 -11.90 -38.19
CA ALA A 244 10.28 -12.17 -39.33
C ALA A 244 9.48 -12.99 -40.36
N ASN A 245 9.30 -12.38 -41.54
CA ASN A 245 9.07 -13.00 -42.84
C ASN A 245 7.73 -13.72 -43.09
N ASP A 246 6.75 -12.96 -43.60
CA ASP A 246 5.86 -13.44 -44.68
C ASP A 246 6.13 -12.59 -45.93
N ASN A 247 7.14 -13.04 -46.70
CA ASN A 247 7.32 -12.74 -48.10
C ASN A 247 7.94 -14.00 -48.73
N LEU A 248 7.07 -14.92 -49.12
CA LEU A 248 7.28 -15.91 -50.18
C LEU A 248 5.92 -16.38 -50.69
#